data_AF-A0AAE0B851-F1
#
_entry.id   AF-A0AAE0B851-F1
#
_cell.length_a   1.000
_cell.length_b   1.000
_cell.length_c   1.000
_cell.angle_alpha   90.00
_cell.angle_beta   90.00
_cell.angle_gamma   90.00
#
_symmetry.space_group_name_H-M   'P 1'
#
loop_
_entity.id
_entity.type
_entity.pdbx_description
1 polymer ?
#
loop_
_entity_poly.entity_id
_entity_poly.type
_entity_poly.pdbx_seq_one_letter_code
_entity_poly.pdbx_strand_id
1 'polypeptide(L)'
;MSYVVFQQAPKAYEETTTNEDDYFSIKHIRASNYNLYAWVPGIIGDYRYDVVVTLTSGWDIEMGDLVYEPPRDGPTLWETCIPDRSAAEFYTPDPGPVYINKLYVNHPDRYRQYGLWSRYA
;
A
#
# COMPACT_ATOMS: atom_id res chain seq x y z
N MET A 1 -10.81 -5.27 -1.79
CA MET A 1 -9.67 -5.75 -0.97
C MET A 1 -8.78 -4.58 -0.68
N SER A 2 -8.75 -4.19 0.59
CA SER A 2 -8.09 -3.00 1.12
C SER A 2 -6.90 -3.44 1.96
N TYR A 3 -5.90 -2.58 2.10
CA TYR A 3 -4.69 -2.87 2.87
C TYR A 3 -4.69 -2.05 4.15
N VAL A 4 -4.32 -2.69 5.25
CA VAL A 4 -4.28 -2.08 6.58
C VAL A 4 -2.92 -2.32 7.20
N VAL A 5 -2.31 -1.26 7.74
CA VAL A 5 -0.97 -1.25 8.32
C VAL A 5 -1.02 -0.71 9.75
N PHE A 6 -0.56 -1.51 10.70
CA PHE A 6 -0.32 -1.11 12.08
C PHE A 6 1.15 -0.76 12.25
N GLN A 7 1.47 0.47 12.61
CA GLN A 7 2.85 0.92 12.78
C GLN A 7 3.16 1.29 14.24
N GLN A 8 4.16 0.63 14.81
CA GLN A 8 4.80 0.99 16.06
C GLN A 8 6.09 1.77 15.78
N ALA A 9 6.09 3.06 16.08
CA ALA A 9 7.28 3.87 15.87
C ALA A 9 8.44 3.40 16.79
N PRO A 10 9.69 3.24 16.29
CA PRO A 10 10.18 3.45 14.92
C PRO A 10 10.54 2.15 14.15
N LYS A 11 10.24 0.95 14.66
CA LYS A 11 10.88 -0.29 14.18
C LYS A 11 9.97 -1.49 13.93
N ALA A 12 8.68 -1.42 14.23
CA ALA A 12 7.77 -2.54 13.99
C ALA A 12 6.54 -2.08 13.23
N TYR A 13 6.13 -2.90 12.26
CA TYR A 13 4.90 -2.73 11.53
C TYR A 13 4.31 -4.12 11.25
N GLU A 14 2.99 -4.19 11.23
CA GLU A 14 2.23 -5.39 10.87
C GLU A 14 1.26 -5.00 9.76
N GLU A 15 1.21 -5.80 8.69
CA GLU A 15 0.35 -5.54 7.52
C GLU A 15 -0.68 -6.65 7.37
N THR A 16 -1.91 -6.27 7.03
CA THR A 16 -2.99 -7.20 6.72
C THR A 16 -3.82 -6.68 5.55
N THR A 17 -4.69 -7.55 5.03
CA THR A 17 -5.67 -7.22 4.00
C THR A 17 -7.08 -7.44 4.53
N THR A 18 -8.05 -6.70 3.98
CA THR A 18 -9.46 -6.92 4.27
C THR A 18 -9.99 -8.16 3.54
N ASN A 19 -11.06 -8.75 4.06
CA ASN A 19 -11.82 -9.80 3.38
C ASN A 19 -12.73 -9.20 2.28
N GLU A 20 -13.56 -10.05 1.66
CA GLU A 20 -14.51 -9.63 0.61
C GLU A 20 -15.57 -8.64 1.11
N ASP A 21 -15.86 -8.65 2.42
CA ASP A 21 -16.81 -7.76 3.10
C ASP A 21 -16.12 -6.52 3.73
N ASP A 22 -14.85 -6.25 3.37
CA ASP A 22 -14.01 -5.15 3.87
C ASP A 22 -13.69 -5.12 5.38
N TYR A 23 -13.86 -6.24 6.08
CA TYR A 23 -13.39 -6.41 7.45
C TYR A 23 -11.92 -6.86 7.51
N PHE A 24 -11.18 -6.37 8.50
CA PHE A 24 -9.84 -6.85 8.83
C PHE A 24 -9.76 -7.31 10.28
N SER A 25 -8.85 -8.23 10.56
CA SER A 25 -8.47 -8.61 11.92
C SER A 25 -6.97 -8.82 11.97
N ILE A 26 -6.32 -8.30 13.01
CA ILE A 26 -4.88 -8.48 13.25
C ILE A 26 -4.75 -9.13 14.62
N LYS A 27 -4.15 -10.32 14.65
CA LYS A 27 -4.03 -11.15 15.85
C LYS A 27 -2.59 -11.14 16.36
N HIS A 28 -2.41 -11.42 17.64
CA HIS A 28 -1.10 -11.58 18.27
C HIS A 28 -0.20 -10.33 18.22
N ILE A 29 -0.80 -9.14 18.21
CA ILE A 29 -0.04 -7.88 18.29
C ILE A 29 0.51 -7.70 19.71
N ARG A 30 1.73 -7.17 19.80
CA ARG A 30 2.35 -6.81 21.08
C ARG A 30 1.62 -5.61 21.72
N ALA A 31 1.46 -5.62 23.03
CA ALA A 31 0.93 -4.46 23.75
C ALA A 31 1.83 -3.22 23.57
N SER A 32 1.32 -2.18 22.91
CA SER A 32 1.99 -0.89 22.70
C SER A 32 1.06 0.14 22.06
N ASN A 33 1.62 1.29 21.68
CA ASN A 33 0.94 2.36 20.98
C ASN A 33 1.22 2.25 19.49
N TYR A 34 0.16 2.20 18.69
CA TYR A 34 0.22 2.02 17.25
C TYR A 34 -0.50 3.15 16.53
N ASN A 35 0.02 3.52 15.38
CA ASN A 35 -0.70 4.29 14.38
C ASN A 35 -1.32 3.32 13.38
N LEU A 36 -2.57 3.59 13.00
CA LEU A 36 -3.27 2.83 11.99
C LEU A 36 -3.28 3.60 10.68
N TYR A 37 -2.83 2.93 9.62
CA TYR A 37 -2.91 3.40 8.25
C TYR A 37 -3.70 2.40 7.41
N ALA A 38 -4.40 2.88 6.40
CA ALA A 38 -5.03 2.02 5.42
C ALA A 38 -4.96 2.65 4.04
N TRP A 39 -5.04 1.84 2.99
CA TRP A 39 -5.14 2.32 1.61
C TRP A 39 -5.89 1.30 0.76
N VAL A 40 -6.50 1.77 -0.32
CA VAL A 40 -7.31 0.95 -1.22
C VAL A 40 -6.80 1.15 -2.65
N PRO A 41 -6.43 0.09 -3.38
CA PRO A 41 -6.07 0.20 -4.78
C PRO A 41 -7.18 0.89 -5.59
N GLY A 42 -6.81 1.86 -6.41
CA GLY A 42 -7.76 2.61 -7.23
C GLY A 42 -8.41 3.81 -6.53
N ILE A 43 -8.13 4.02 -5.24
CA ILE A 43 -8.55 5.22 -4.50
C ILE A 43 -7.33 6.10 -4.22
N ILE A 44 -7.46 7.41 -4.49
CA ILE A 44 -6.37 8.35 -4.26
C ILE A 44 -6.21 8.61 -2.77
N GLY A 45 -4.97 8.47 -2.31
CA GLY A 45 -4.54 8.85 -0.97
C GLY A 45 -4.53 7.69 0.02
N ASP A 46 -3.96 7.97 1.18
CA ASP A 46 -3.86 7.01 2.28
C ASP A 46 -4.73 7.49 3.45
N TYR A 47 -5.42 6.55 4.07
CA TYR A 47 -6.11 6.76 5.33
C TYR A 47 -5.10 6.71 6.48
N ARG A 48 -5.23 7.66 7.40
CA ARG A 48 -4.57 7.62 8.71
C ARG A 48 -5.62 7.80 9.78
N TYR A 49 -5.66 6.88 10.74
CA TYR A 49 -6.45 7.08 11.95
C TYR A 49 -5.81 8.16 12.81
N ASP A 50 -6.57 9.20 13.15
CA ASP A 50 -6.03 10.37 13.85
C ASP A 50 -5.70 10.11 15.32
N VAL A 51 -6.26 9.05 15.90
CA VAL A 51 -6.03 8.67 17.30
C VAL A 51 -5.02 7.54 17.39
N VAL A 52 -4.10 7.64 18.34
CA VAL A 52 -3.15 6.55 18.64
C VAL A 52 -3.91 5.38 19.27
N VAL A 53 -3.77 4.19 18.68
CA VAL A 53 -4.37 2.96 19.19
C VAL A 53 -3.48 2.39 20.29
N THR A 54 -3.97 2.41 21.53
CA THR A 54 -3.26 1.84 22.68
C THR A 54 -3.72 0.40 22.91
N LEU A 55 -2.87 -0.58 22.61
CA LEU A 55 -3.15 -2.00 22.82
C LEU A 55 -2.64 -2.46 24.19
N THR A 56 -3.52 -3.06 24.99
CA THR A 56 -3.19 -3.72 26.25
C THR A 56 -3.26 -5.25 26.09
N SER A 57 -2.41 -5.98 26.81
CA SER A 57 -2.36 -7.44 26.72
C SER A 57 -3.67 -8.06 27.21
N GLY A 58 -4.22 -9.01 26.44
CA GLY A 58 -5.40 -9.78 26.83
C GLY A 58 -6.73 -9.07 26.57
N TRP A 59 -6.72 -7.98 25.81
CA TRP A 59 -7.92 -7.23 25.42
C TRP A 59 -8.02 -7.16 23.89
N ASP A 60 -9.26 -7.23 23.41
CA ASP A 60 -9.60 -6.98 22.01
C ASP A 60 -10.13 -5.54 21.87
N ILE A 61 -9.79 -4.88 20.76
CA ILE A 61 -10.27 -3.53 20.44
C ILE A 61 -11.09 -3.61 19.16
N GLU A 62 -12.36 -3.25 19.26
CA GLU A 62 -13.24 -3.01 18.11
C GLU A 62 -13.22 -1.52 17.76
N MET A 63 -12.87 -1.19 16.51
CA MET A 63 -12.75 0.20 16.05
C MET A 63 -13.99 0.73 15.32
N GLY A 64 -14.99 -0.12 15.07
CA GLY A 64 -16.15 0.20 14.26
C GLY A 64 -15.78 0.48 12.80
N ASP A 65 -16.60 1.30 12.13
CA ASP A 65 -16.43 1.63 10.71
C ASP A 65 -15.37 2.73 10.54
N LEU A 66 -14.37 2.45 9.70
CA LEU A 66 -13.34 3.40 9.31
C LEU A 66 -13.65 3.92 7.90
N VAL A 67 -14.08 5.18 7.81
CA VAL A 67 -14.46 5.81 6.54
C VAL A 67 -13.34 6.73 6.05
N TYR A 68 -12.92 6.55 4.80
CA TYR A 68 -12.01 7.46 4.11
C TYR A 68 -12.75 8.16 2.97
N GLU A 69 -12.73 9.49 3.01
CA GLU A 69 -13.23 10.33 1.93
C GLU A 69 -12.03 11.00 1.25
N PRO A 70 -11.74 10.67 -0.02
CA PRO A 70 -10.65 11.31 -0.76
C PRO A 70 -10.88 12.82 -0.85
N PRO A 71 -9.90 13.67 -0.52
CA PRO A 71 -10.06 15.11 -0.57
C PRO A 71 -10.28 15.57 -2.02
N ARG A 72 -11.52 15.95 -2.36
CA ARG A 72 -11.93 16.40 -3.70
C ARG A 72 -12.85 17.60 -3.57
N ASP A 73 -12.48 18.73 -4.18
CA ASP A 73 -13.32 19.93 -4.25
C ASP A 73 -14.25 19.93 -5.48
N GLY A 74 -14.20 18.88 -6.32
CA GLY A 74 -14.96 18.79 -7.56
C GLY A 74 -14.71 17.49 -8.34
N PRO A 75 -15.37 17.30 -9.49
CA PRO A 75 -15.25 16.09 -10.30
C PRO A 75 -13.87 15.96 -10.95
N THR A 76 -13.38 14.72 -11.06
CA THR A 76 -12.11 14.40 -11.75
C THR A 76 -12.23 14.71 -13.25
N LEU A 77 -11.39 15.60 -13.77
CA LEU A 77 -11.37 15.92 -15.20
C LEU A 77 -10.48 14.96 -16.01
N TRP A 78 -9.38 14.54 -15.42
CA TRP A 78 -8.46 13.58 -15.99
C TRP A 78 -7.69 12.89 -14.88
N GLU A 79 -7.27 11.66 -15.15
CA GLU A 79 -6.44 10.85 -14.27
C GLU A 79 -5.43 10.13 -15.16
N THR A 80 -4.16 10.18 -14.77
CA THR A 80 -3.11 9.38 -15.39
C THR A 80 -2.71 8.30 -14.41
N CYS A 81 -2.92 7.04 -14.80
CA CYS A 81 -2.65 5.82 -14.03
C CYS A 81 -3.72 5.44 -13.01
N ILE A 82 -3.57 4.26 -12.40
CA ILE A 82 -4.44 3.75 -11.34
C ILE A 82 -3.65 3.90 -10.03
N PRO A 83 -4.21 4.45 -8.95
CA PRO A 83 -3.54 4.52 -7.66
C PRO A 83 -3.57 3.16 -6.96
N ASP A 84 -2.95 2.15 -7.56
CA ASP A 84 -2.82 0.78 -7.04
C ASP A 84 -1.40 0.47 -6.54
N ARG A 85 -0.52 1.49 -6.53
CA ARG A 85 0.92 1.40 -6.22
C ARG A 85 1.70 0.49 -7.17
N SER A 86 1.14 0.23 -8.34
CA SER A 86 1.80 -0.41 -9.47
C SER A 86 2.46 0.63 -10.38
N ALA A 87 3.36 0.15 -11.23
CA ALA A 87 3.86 0.91 -12.37
C ALA A 87 3.38 0.30 -13.71
N ALA A 88 2.32 -0.53 -13.68
CA ALA A 88 1.89 -1.34 -14.81
C ALA A 88 1.37 -0.52 -16.00
N GLU A 89 0.84 0.69 -15.75
CA GLU A 89 0.34 1.59 -16.79
C GLU A 89 1.48 2.29 -17.54
N PHE A 90 2.67 2.32 -16.95
CA PHE A 90 3.82 2.97 -17.56
C PHE A 90 4.58 2.02 -18.48
N TYR A 91 4.95 2.54 -19.64
CA TYR A 91 5.80 1.81 -20.55
C TYR A 91 7.19 1.62 -19.93
N THR A 92 7.59 0.35 -19.76
CA THR A 92 8.96 -0.04 -19.39
C THR A 92 9.57 -0.88 -20.51
N PRO A 93 10.70 -0.46 -21.11
CA PRO A 93 11.34 -1.19 -22.20
C PRO A 93 12.01 -2.48 -21.70
N ASP A 94 12.34 -3.38 -22.62
CA ASP A 94 13.08 -4.59 -22.28
C ASP A 94 14.55 -4.30 -21.95
N PRO A 95 15.09 -4.95 -20.89
CA PRO A 95 16.47 -4.75 -20.48
C PRO A 95 17.46 -5.25 -21.52
N GLY A 96 18.61 -4.57 -21.60
CA GLY A 96 19.72 -5.04 -22.42
C GLY A 96 20.30 -6.36 -21.88
N PRO A 97 20.83 -7.24 -22.75
CA PRO A 97 21.33 -8.55 -22.35
C PRO A 97 22.53 -8.50 -21.38
N VAL A 98 23.29 -7.39 -21.38
CA VAL A 98 24.50 -7.22 -20.56
C VAL A 98 24.18 -6.91 -19.10
N TYR A 99 23.05 -6.25 -18.81
CA TYR A 99 22.72 -5.71 -17.49
C TYR A 99 21.45 -6.35 -16.89
N ILE A 100 21.03 -7.50 -17.43
CA ILE A 100 19.79 -8.15 -16.99
C ILE A 100 19.90 -8.64 -15.55
N ASN A 101 19.02 -8.12 -14.70
CA ASN A 101 18.83 -8.63 -13.36
C ASN A 101 17.84 -9.80 -13.40
N LYS A 102 18.34 -11.01 -13.10
CA LYS A 102 17.55 -12.25 -13.14
C LYS A 102 16.39 -12.25 -12.15
N LEU A 103 16.45 -11.47 -11.07
CA LEU A 103 15.38 -11.35 -10.08
C LEU A 103 14.10 -10.74 -10.67
N TYR A 104 14.24 -9.89 -11.69
CA TYR A 104 13.13 -9.14 -12.28
C TYR A 104 12.78 -9.60 -13.70
N VAL A 105 13.19 -10.82 -14.08
CA VAL A 105 12.77 -11.44 -15.35
C VAL A 105 11.35 -11.99 -15.16
N ASN A 106 10.41 -11.63 -16.05
CA ASN A 106 8.99 -11.99 -15.93
C ASN A 106 8.34 -11.53 -14.61
N HIS A 107 8.86 -10.47 -14.01
CA HIS A 107 8.36 -9.91 -12.76
C HIS A 107 7.48 -8.68 -13.04
N PRO A 108 6.42 -8.39 -12.27
CA PRO A 108 5.61 -7.17 -12.45
C PRO A 108 6.45 -5.88 -12.35
N ASP A 109 7.41 -5.84 -11.44
CA ASP A 109 8.35 -4.72 -11.29
C ASP A 109 9.48 -4.67 -12.35
N ARG A 110 9.12 -4.66 -13.63
CA ARG A 110 10.09 -4.60 -14.75
C ARG A 110 10.99 -3.36 -14.69
N TYR A 111 10.50 -2.28 -14.10
CA TYR A 111 11.21 -1.01 -13.94
C TYR A 111 12.45 -1.10 -13.03
N ARG A 112 12.61 -2.20 -12.26
CA ARG A 112 13.78 -2.43 -11.39
C ARG A 112 14.99 -3.05 -12.12
N GLN A 113 14.95 -3.12 -13.45
CA GLN A 113 16.07 -3.56 -14.28
C GLN A 113 17.11 -2.45 -14.47
N TYR A 114 18.39 -2.83 -14.67
CA TYR A 114 19.45 -1.86 -14.94
C TYR A 114 19.54 -1.48 -16.41
N GLY A 115 20.06 -0.28 -16.68
CA GLY A 115 20.35 0.18 -18.04
C GLY A 115 19.11 0.44 -18.91
N LEU A 116 17.91 0.51 -18.31
CA LEU A 116 16.68 0.80 -19.04
C LEU A 116 16.69 2.19 -19.70
N TRP A 117 17.41 3.15 -19.12
CA TRP A 117 17.49 4.52 -19.63
C TRP A 117 17.93 4.60 -21.10
N SER A 118 18.88 3.76 -21.53
CA SER A 118 19.35 3.74 -22.92
C SER A 118 18.39 3.08 -23.92
N ARG A 119 17.23 2.62 -23.44
CA ARG A 119 16.21 1.89 -24.21
C ARG A 119 14.94 2.71 -24.45
N TYR A 120 14.81 3.88 -23.81
CA TYR A 120 13.76 4.85 -24.14
C TYR A 120 14.22 5.65 -25.36
N ALA A 121 13.47 5.57 -26.46
CA ALA A 121 13.75 6.22 -27.75
C ALA A 121 12.53 6.99 -28.24
#